data_AF-A0A2E1ARV1-F1
#
_entry.id   AF-A0A2E1ARV1-F1
#
_cell.length_a   1.000
_cell.length_b   1.000
_cell.length_c   1.000
_cell.angle_alpha   90.00
_cell.angle_beta   90.00
_cell.angle_gamma   90.00
#
_symmetry.space_group_name_H-M   'P 1'
#
loop_
_entity.id
_entity.type
_entity.pdbx_description
1 polymer ?
#
loop_
_entity_poly.entity_id
_entity_poly.type
_entity_poly.pdbx_seq_one_letter_code
_entity_poly.pdbx_strand_id
1 'polypeptide(L)'
;MLEKITLNDSIEFDGTPSELRELIRLKKERDFRLEWIDNSTFKFVSNFSAGTLIFNYLPTEGIKGFAKLTETEYGKTKVELNTKIRVELFLFTLIFLIIIMVGLFSNESLPFWIYGLLPIGLVWFWWVYRIQEKDLFRKLKIYIETE
;
A
#
# COMPACT_ATOMS: atom_id res chain seq x y z
N MET A 1 -5.34 -1.59 17.61
CA MET A 1 -3.98 -1.03 17.37
C MET A 1 -3.48 -1.21 15.93
N LEU A 2 -3.73 -2.35 15.26
CA LEU A 2 -3.32 -2.57 13.86
C LEU A 2 -4.03 -1.66 12.83
N GLU A 3 -5.26 -1.22 13.11
CA GLU A 3 -6.03 -0.30 12.25
C GLU A 3 -5.33 1.04 11.98
N LYS A 4 -4.40 1.46 12.85
CA LYS A 4 -3.67 2.73 12.67
C LYS A 4 -2.50 2.61 11.69
N ILE A 5 -2.07 1.39 11.38
CA ILE A 5 -0.92 1.09 10.53
C ILE A 5 -1.35 0.85 9.08
N THR A 6 -2.55 0.30 8.85
CA THR A 6 -3.15 0.16 7.52
C THR A 6 -3.89 1.43 7.12
N LEU A 7 -4.02 1.70 5.81
CA LEU A 7 -4.89 2.77 5.32
C LEU A 7 -6.22 2.13 4.94
N ASN A 8 -7.29 2.57 5.59
CA ASN A 8 -8.64 2.12 5.30
C ASN A 8 -9.44 3.32 4.79
N ASP A 9 -10.19 3.13 3.72
CA ASP A 9 -11.01 4.16 3.09
C ASP A 9 -12.22 3.50 2.41
N SER A 10 -13.24 4.25 2.04
CA SER A 10 -14.38 3.71 1.30
C SER A 10 -14.96 4.72 0.32
N ILE A 11 -15.56 4.20 -0.75
CA ILE A 11 -16.39 4.98 -1.66
C ILE A 11 -17.68 4.22 -1.97
N GLU A 12 -18.69 4.95 -2.41
CA GLU A 12 -19.92 4.38 -2.95
C GLU A 12 -19.89 4.52 -4.47
N PHE A 13 -20.35 3.48 -5.14
CA PHE A 13 -20.54 3.43 -6.59
C PHE A 13 -22.03 3.23 -6.86
N ASP A 14 -22.59 4.07 -7.71
CA ASP A 14 -23.99 3.99 -8.13
C ASP A 14 -24.15 2.90 -9.21
N GLY A 15 -24.19 1.65 -8.76
CA GLY A 15 -24.38 0.47 -9.59
C GLY A 15 -24.03 -0.82 -8.84
N THR A 16 -24.30 -1.96 -9.47
CA THR A 16 -24.04 -3.29 -8.91
C THR A 16 -22.55 -3.67 -8.97
N PRO A 17 -22.07 -4.62 -8.14
CA PRO A 17 -20.68 -5.07 -8.21
C PRO A 17 -20.29 -5.63 -9.60
N SER A 18 -21.27 -6.18 -10.32
CA SER A 18 -21.10 -6.68 -11.69
C SER A 18 -20.84 -5.56 -12.69
N GLU A 19 -21.57 -4.45 -12.58
CA GLU A 19 -21.39 -3.27 -13.44
C GLU A 19 -20.02 -2.62 -13.20
N LEU A 20 -19.64 -2.47 -11.92
CA LEU A 20 -18.33 -1.95 -11.56
C LEU A 20 -17.20 -2.83 -12.11
N ARG A 21 -17.37 -4.16 -12.06
CA ARG A 21 -16.41 -5.12 -12.62
C ARG A 21 -16.29 -4.99 -14.13
N GLU A 22 -17.39 -4.77 -14.83
CA GLU A 22 -17.40 -4.56 -16.27
C GLU A 22 -16.74 -3.24 -16.66
N LEU A 23 -17.00 -2.15 -15.93
CA LEU A 23 -16.30 -0.87 -16.07
C LEU A 23 -14.79 -1.03 -15.89
N ILE A 24 -14.38 -1.79 -14.86
CA ILE A 24 -13.00 -2.21 -14.59
C ILE A 24 -12.46 -3.21 -15.65
N ARG A 25 -13.26 -3.75 -16.56
CA ARG A 25 -12.75 -4.55 -17.68
C ARG A 25 -12.55 -3.73 -18.95
N LEU A 26 -13.43 -2.74 -19.19
CA LEU A 26 -13.48 -1.98 -20.44
C LEU A 26 -12.41 -0.88 -20.52
N LYS A 27 -12.16 -0.13 -19.44
CA LYS A 27 -11.21 1.00 -19.44
C LYS A 27 -9.76 0.52 -19.24
N LYS A 28 -9.02 0.21 -20.30
CA LYS A 28 -7.66 -0.36 -20.21
C LYS A 28 -6.55 0.63 -19.79
N GLU A 29 -6.71 1.93 -20.01
CA GLU A 29 -5.68 2.92 -19.65
C GLU A 29 -5.72 3.26 -18.17
N ARG A 30 -4.67 2.87 -17.43
CA ARG A 30 -4.55 3.09 -15.98
C ARG A 30 -3.10 3.22 -15.57
N ASP A 31 -2.86 4.08 -14.58
CA ASP A 31 -1.55 4.20 -13.90
C ASP A 31 -1.28 3.07 -12.89
N PHE A 32 -2.18 2.08 -12.80
CA PHE A 32 -2.12 0.97 -11.88
C PHE A 32 -2.60 -0.32 -12.53
N ARG A 33 -2.00 -1.45 -12.14
CA ARG A 33 -2.49 -2.80 -12.48
C ARG A 33 -3.61 -3.21 -11.54
N LEU A 34 -4.57 -3.97 -12.05
CA LEU A 34 -5.68 -4.49 -11.27
C LEU A 34 -5.79 -6.00 -11.48
N GLU A 35 -5.88 -6.74 -10.37
CA GLU A 35 -5.95 -8.20 -10.34
C GLU A 35 -7.11 -8.62 -9.44
N TRP A 36 -8.08 -9.35 -9.98
CA TRP A 36 -9.17 -9.90 -9.20
C TRP A 36 -8.69 -11.09 -8.37
N ILE A 37 -9.00 -11.09 -7.07
CA ILE A 37 -8.70 -12.20 -6.16
C ILE A 37 -9.90 -13.14 -6.10
N ASP A 38 -11.10 -12.57 -6.02
CA ASP A 38 -12.38 -13.27 -6.04
C ASP A 38 -13.46 -12.41 -6.72
N ASN A 39 -14.73 -12.81 -6.64
CA ASN A 39 -15.85 -12.08 -7.28
C ASN A 39 -16.16 -10.72 -6.65
N SER A 40 -15.74 -10.51 -5.42
CA SER A 40 -15.99 -9.30 -4.62
C SER A 40 -14.72 -8.54 -4.29
N THR A 41 -13.53 -9.12 -4.49
CA THR A 41 -12.27 -8.55 -4.01
C THR A 41 -11.28 -8.44 -5.15
N PHE A 42 -10.64 -7.28 -5.27
CA PHE A 42 -9.53 -7.08 -6.18
C PHE A 42 -8.36 -6.36 -5.52
N LYS A 43 -7.17 -6.62 -6.05
CA LYS A 43 -5.91 -5.97 -5.71
C LYS A 43 -5.61 -4.95 -6.80
N PHE A 44 -5.16 -3.77 -6.41
CA PHE A 44 -4.66 -2.75 -7.33
C PHE A 44 -3.25 -2.34 -6.93
N VAL A 45 -2.35 -2.30 -7.91
CA VAL A 45 -0.91 -2.11 -7.72
C VAL A 45 -0.45 -0.93 -8.56
N SER A 46 0.17 0.06 -7.93
CA SER A 46 0.77 1.18 -8.65
C SER A 46 1.85 0.69 -9.62
N ASN A 47 1.85 1.21 -10.86
CA ASN A 47 2.91 0.96 -11.83
C ASN A 47 4.24 1.60 -11.40
N PHE A 48 4.18 2.64 -10.57
CA PHE A 48 5.34 3.35 -10.04
C PHE A 48 5.33 3.34 -8.51
N SER A 49 6.43 2.91 -7.90
CA SER A 49 6.62 3.01 -6.45
C SER A 49 8.03 3.50 -6.18
N ALA A 50 8.14 4.61 -5.45
CA ALA A 50 9.40 5.12 -4.95
C ALA A 50 9.80 4.33 -3.69
N GLY A 51 11.05 3.85 -3.65
CA GLY A 51 11.60 3.12 -2.51
C GLY A 51 11.29 1.61 -2.46
N THR A 52 10.76 1.02 -3.54
CA THR A 52 10.67 -0.44 -3.64
C THR A 52 12.03 -1.03 -4.00
N LEU A 53 12.49 -2.00 -3.22
CA LEU A 53 13.70 -2.77 -3.52
C LEU A 53 13.38 -3.72 -4.68
N ILE A 54 13.74 -3.34 -5.91
CA ILE A 54 13.63 -4.23 -7.07
C ILE A 54 14.68 -5.34 -6.89
N PHE A 55 14.30 -6.43 -6.23
CA PHE A 55 15.10 -7.64 -6.23
C PHE A 55 14.78 -8.42 -7.52
N ASN A 56 15.74 -8.53 -8.43
CA ASN A 56 15.59 -9.24 -9.72
C ASN A 56 15.07 -10.69 -9.61
N TYR A 57 15.09 -11.30 -8.43
CA TYR A 57 14.61 -12.66 -8.16
C TYR A 57 13.24 -12.75 -7.47
N LEU A 58 12.70 -11.64 -6.97
CA LEU A 58 11.38 -11.57 -6.36
C LEU A 58 10.65 -10.35 -6.90
N PRO A 59 9.55 -10.50 -7.68
CA PRO A 59 8.76 -9.35 -8.09
C PRO A 59 8.11 -8.74 -6.86
N THR A 60 8.82 -7.82 -6.20
CA THR A 60 8.23 -6.89 -5.25
C THR A 60 7.39 -5.92 -6.05
N GLU A 61 6.18 -6.36 -6.38
CA GLU A 61 5.12 -5.50 -6.85
C GLU A 61 5.04 -4.27 -5.95
N GLY A 62 4.88 -3.07 -6.55
CA GLY A 62 4.90 -1.77 -5.90
C GLY A 62 3.88 -1.56 -4.78
N ILE A 63 3.30 -0.37 -4.68
CA ILE A 63 2.29 -0.10 -3.64
C ILE A 63 1.01 -0.81 -4.02
N LYS A 64 0.45 -1.57 -3.07
CA LYS A 64 -0.73 -2.39 -3.29
C LYS A 64 -1.84 -1.93 -2.36
N GLY A 65 -3.02 -1.72 -2.94
CA GLY A 65 -4.27 -1.64 -2.22
C GLY A 65 -5.14 -2.85 -2.52
N PHE A 66 -6.07 -3.12 -1.63
CA PHE A 66 -7.11 -4.12 -1.78
C PHE A 66 -8.45 -3.40 -1.72
N ALA A 67 -9.36 -3.77 -2.60
CA ALA A 67 -10.72 -3.28 -2.63
C ALA A 67 -11.67 -4.44 -2.45
N LYS A 68 -12.64 -4.29 -1.55
CA LYS A 68 -13.73 -5.23 -1.33
C LYS A 68 -15.05 -4.56 -1.71
N LEU A 69 -15.78 -5.22 -2.59
CA LEU A 69 -17.09 -4.83 -3.07
C LEU A 69 -18.15 -5.46 -2.19
N THR A 70 -19.03 -4.64 -1.65
CA THR A 70 -20.21 -5.09 -0.92
C THR A 70 -21.41 -4.37 -1.50
N GLU A 71 -22.39 -5.12 -2.00
CA GLU A 71 -23.65 -4.55 -2.44
C GLU A 71 -24.40 -4.00 -1.23
N THR A 72 -24.90 -2.77 -1.34
CA THR A 72 -25.71 -2.12 -0.31
C THR A 72 -27.17 -2.10 -0.74
N GLU A 73 -28.06 -1.74 0.19
CA GLU A 73 -29.46 -1.51 -0.14
C GLU A 73 -29.57 -0.47 -1.27
N TYR A 74 -30.59 -0.61 -2.14
CA TYR A 74 -30.86 0.25 -3.29
C TYR A 74 -29.94 0.09 -4.52
N GLY A 75 -29.24 -1.04 -4.67
CA GLY A 75 -28.49 -1.37 -5.90
C GLY A 75 -27.19 -0.58 -6.06
N LYS A 76 -26.69 0.00 -4.97
CA LYS A 76 -25.37 0.65 -4.91
C LYS A 76 -24.32 -0.34 -4.45
N THR A 77 -23.06 -0.06 -4.75
CA THR A 77 -21.91 -0.86 -4.30
C THR A 77 -21.00 -0.04 -3.43
N LYS A 78 -20.76 -0.50 -2.20
CA LYS A 78 -19.71 0.02 -1.34
C LYS A 78 -18.38 -0.63 -1.71
N VAL A 79 -17.40 0.20 -2.02
CA VAL A 79 -16.02 -0.21 -2.31
C VAL A 79 -15.15 0.13 -1.10
N GLU A 80 -14.78 -0.88 -0.32
CA GLU A 80 -13.92 -0.74 0.85
C GLU A 80 -12.46 -0.93 0.46
N LEU A 81 -11.66 0.12 0.61
CA LEU A 81 -10.25 0.17 0.25
C LEU A 81 -9.38 -0.04 1.48
N ASN A 82 -8.45 -0.99 1.42
CA ASN A 82 -7.55 -1.30 2.52
C ASN A 82 -6.13 -1.56 2.01
N THR A 83 -5.10 -1.11 2.74
CA THR A 83 -3.70 -1.50 2.50
C THR A 83 -3.24 -2.57 3.47
N LYS A 84 -2.18 -3.30 3.10
CA LYS A 84 -1.51 -4.25 3.99
C LYS A 84 -0.19 -3.66 4.46
N ILE A 85 0.22 -4.07 5.67
CA ILE A 85 1.52 -3.67 6.21
C ILE A 85 2.62 -4.25 5.32
N ARG A 86 3.59 -3.39 4.99
CA ARG A 86 4.75 -3.71 4.16
C ARG A 86 5.83 -4.43 4.96
N VAL A 87 6.27 -5.58 4.44
CA VAL A 87 7.34 -6.38 5.07
C VAL A 87 8.68 -5.65 5.03
N GLU A 88 8.87 -4.75 4.06
CA GLU A 88 10.05 -3.92 3.91
C GLU A 88 10.30 -3.07 5.16
N LEU A 89 9.25 -2.51 5.76
CA LEU A 89 9.39 -1.70 6.98
C LEU A 89 9.92 -2.55 8.15
N PHE A 90 9.47 -3.80 8.27
CA PHE A 90 9.98 -4.74 9.27
C PHE A 90 11.43 -5.17 8.97
N LEU A 91 11.76 -5.45 7.72
CA LEU A 91 13.12 -5.80 7.29
C LEU A 91 14.11 -4.66 7.56
N PHE A 92 13.75 -3.42 7.22
CA PHE A 92 14.56 -2.24 7.55
C PHE A 92 14.76 -2.14 9.06
N THR A 93 13.69 -2.25 9.86
CA THR A 93 13.78 -2.23 11.32
C THR A 93 14.72 -3.32 11.85
N LEU A 94 14.63 -4.55 11.33
CA LEU A 94 15.47 -5.68 11.74
C LEU A 94 16.95 -5.44 11.43
N ILE A 95 17.29 -5.00 10.22
CA ILE A 95 18.67 -4.70 9.82
C ILE A 95 19.25 -3.62 10.72
N PHE A 96 18.47 -2.57 11.00
CA PHE A 96 18.89 -1.49 11.87
C PHE A 96 19.10 -1.94 13.32
N LEU A 97 18.25 -2.82 13.86
CA LEU A 97 18.45 -3.42 15.18
C LEU A 97 19.77 -4.22 15.24
N ILE A 98 20.11 -4.96 14.18
CA ILE A 98 21.38 -5.68 14.10
C ILE A 98 22.57 -4.70 14.14
N ILE A 99 22.49 -3.59 13.40
CA ILE A 99 23.55 -2.55 13.39
C ILE A 99 23.74 -1.97 14.80
N ILE A 100 22.66 -1.67 15.52
CA ILE A 100 22.73 -1.16 16.90
C ILE A 100 23.36 -2.22 17.82
N MET A 101 22.92 -3.48 17.72
CA MET A 101 23.49 -4.57 18.53
C MET A 101 24.99 -4.69 18.28
N VAL A 102 25.43 -4.73 17.02
CA VAL A 102 26.85 -4.76 16.67
C VAL A 102 27.57 -3.55 17.27
N GLY A 103 27.01 -2.34 17.17
CA GLY A 103 27.60 -1.14 17.75
C GLY A 103 27.73 -1.16 19.27
N LEU A 104 26.79 -1.81 19.98
CA LEU A 104 26.84 -1.95 21.44
C LEU A 104 27.83 -3.01 21.91
N PHE A 105 28.03 -4.09 21.13
CA PHE A 105 28.96 -5.19 21.45
C PHE A 105 30.35 -5.01 20.86
N SER A 106 30.53 -4.05 19.95
CA SER A 106 31.84 -3.71 19.39
C SER A 106 32.57 -2.77 20.34
N ASN A 107 33.90 -2.94 20.47
CA ASN A 107 34.75 -1.99 21.19
C ASN A 107 34.93 -0.67 20.42
N GLU A 108 34.38 -0.57 19.20
CA GLU A 108 34.35 0.65 18.40
C GLU A 108 33.03 1.39 18.65
N SER A 109 33.13 2.66 19.07
CA SER A 109 31.96 3.50 19.26
C SER A 109 31.42 3.96 17.91
N LEU A 110 30.22 3.48 17.55
CA LEU A 110 29.50 4.06 16.43
C LEU A 110 29.20 5.54 16.71
N PRO A 111 29.37 6.43 15.74
CA PRO A 111 29.00 7.83 15.87
C PRO A 111 27.54 8.01 16.33
N PHE A 112 27.32 8.90 17.30
CA PHE A 112 26.00 9.08 17.93
C PHE A 112 24.85 9.36 16.92
N TRP A 113 25.15 10.04 15.81
CA TRP A 113 24.17 10.37 14.77
C TRP A 113 23.56 9.13 14.09
N ILE A 114 24.25 7.99 14.09
CA ILE A 114 23.75 6.73 13.51
C ILE A 114 22.52 6.23 14.29
N TYR A 115 22.51 6.39 15.62
CA TYR A 115 21.36 6.02 16.45
C TYR A 115 20.15 6.92 16.20
N GLY A 116 20.38 8.19 15.85
CA GLY A 116 19.32 9.15 15.49
C GLY A 116 18.74 8.92 14.09
N LEU A 117 19.54 8.42 13.16
CA LEU A 117 19.10 8.07 11.80
C LEU A 117 18.00 7.01 11.77
N LEU A 118 17.99 6.09 12.75
CA LEU A 118 17.01 5.01 12.81
C LEU A 118 15.58 5.53 13.02
N PRO A 119 15.24 6.24 14.11
CA PRO A 119 13.87 6.74 14.30
C PRO A 119 13.47 7.73 13.21
N ILE A 120 14.40 8.57 12.73
CA ILE A 120 14.14 9.51 11.64
C ILE A 120 13.83 8.78 10.34
N GLY A 121 14.66 7.79 9.98
CA GLY A 121 14.50 6.99 8.77
C GLY A 121 13.20 6.19 8.78
N LEU A 122 12.86 5.54 9.89
CA LEU A 122 11.60 4.80 10.00
C LEU A 122 10.38 5.71 9.85
N VAL A 123 10.38 6.88 10.51
CA VAL A 123 9.31 7.87 10.37
C VAL A 123 9.21 8.38 8.94
N TRP A 124 10.35 8.67 8.30
CA TRP A 124 10.40 9.12 6.91
C TRP A 124 9.84 8.06 5.94
N PHE A 125 10.31 6.81 6.04
CA PHE A 125 9.82 5.73 5.19
C PHE A 125 8.33 5.48 5.40
N TRP A 126 7.88 5.46 6.66
CA TRP A 126 6.45 5.33 6.97
C TRP A 126 5.64 6.45 6.32
N TRP A 127 6.09 7.70 6.44
CA TRP A 127 5.42 8.87 5.85
C TRP A 127 5.37 8.81 4.32
N VAL A 128 6.49 8.52 3.66
CA VAL A 128 6.59 8.38 2.20
C VAL A 128 5.66 7.28 1.68
N TYR A 129 5.58 6.14 2.38
CA TYR A 129 4.65 5.08 2.01
C TYR A 129 3.20 5.51 2.19
N ARG A 130 2.85 6.19 3.29
CA ARG A 130 1.49 6.70 3.51
C ARG A 130 1.03 7.66 2.43
N ILE A 131 1.91 8.54 1.94
CA ILE A 131 1.57 9.45 0.85
C ILE A 131 1.26 8.67 -0.42
N GLN A 132 2.13 7.74 -0.79
CA GLN A 132 1.95 6.98 -2.02
C GLN A 132 0.72 6.03 -1.96
N GLU A 133 0.39 5.47 -0.79
CA GLU A 133 -0.86 4.72 -0.57
C GLU A 133 -2.10 5.59 -0.83
N LYS A 134 -2.12 6.80 -0.25
CA LYS A 134 -3.20 7.77 -0.46
C LYS A 134 -3.33 8.21 -1.91
N ASP A 135 -2.21 8.43 -2.60
CA ASP A 135 -2.22 8.75 -4.02
C ASP A 135 -2.84 7.63 -4.86
N LEU A 136 -2.49 6.38 -4.57
CA LEU A 136 -3.05 5.22 -5.25
C LEU A 136 -4.56 5.09 -5.00
N PHE A 137 -5.00 5.29 -3.75
CA PHE A 137 -6.43 5.30 -3.41
C PHE A 137 -7.16 6.39 -4.18
N ARG A 138 -6.63 7.61 -4.18
CA ARG A 138 -7.20 8.73 -4.94
C ARG A 138 -7.33 8.42 -6.43
N LYS A 139 -6.31 7.83 -7.06
CA LYS A 139 -6.36 7.41 -8.47
C LYS A 139 -7.47 6.40 -8.73
N LEU A 140 -7.66 5.43 -7.83
CA LEU A 140 -8.75 4.48 -7.93
C LEU A 140 -10.12 5.15 -7.74
N LYS A 141 -10.26 6.07 -6.78
CA LYS A 141 -11.50 6.81 -6.56
C LYS A 141 -11.91 7.62 -7.78
N ILE A 142 -10.99 8.44 -8.32
CA ILE A 142 -11.22 9.21 -9.55
C ILE A 142 -11.63 8.28 -10.69
N TYR A 143 -10.95 7.14 -10.83
CA TYR A 143 -11.26 6.16 -11.86
C TYR A 143 -12.70 5.61 -11.77
N ILE A 144 -13.23 5.46 -10.55
CA ILE A 144 -14.59 4.96 -10.28
C ILE A 144 -15.64 6.09 -10.35
N GLU A 145 -15.31 7.31 -9.91
CA GLU A 145 -16.21 8.48 -9.85
C GLU A 145 -16.33 9.27 -11.17
N THR A 146 -15.48 9.04 -12.18
CA THR A 146 -15.58 9.74 -13.48
C THR A 146 -16.72 9.19 -14.36
N GLU A 147 -17.79 8.68 -13.73
CA GLU A 147 -19.08 8.25 -14.26
C GLU A 147 -20.14 8.46 -13.17
#